data_AF-A0A2I3HGC0-F1
#
_entry.id   AF-A0A2I3HGC0-F1
#
_cell.length_a   1.000
_cell.length_b   1.000
_cell.length_c   1.000
_cell.angle_alpha   90.00
_cell.angle_beta   90.00
_cell.angle_gamma   90.00
#
_symmetry.space_group_name_H-M   'P 1'
#
loop_
_entity.id
_entity.type
_entity.pdbx_description
1 polymer ?
#
loop_
_entity_poly.entity_id
_entity_poly.type
_entity_poly.pdbx_seq_one_letter_code
_entity_poly.pdbx_strand_id
1 'polypeptide(L)'
;MAGKQAVSASGKWLDGIRKWYYNAAGFNKLGLMRDDTIYEDEDVKEAIRRLPENLYNDRMFRIKRALDLTMKHQILPKEQWTKYEEVIVVPPLHSASYLDEKISPLSGPPDPKKSFCEANSHPLNCIETRQRKISTLNRI
;
A
#
# COMPACT_ATOMS: atom_id res chain seq x y z
N MET A 1 1.62 19.32 -28.06
CA MET A 1 1.82 20.04 -26.78
C MET A 1 0.69 19.66 -25.84
N ALA A 2 0.89 18.69 -24.94
CA ALA A 2 -0.13 18.30 -23.97
C ALA A 2 -0.18 19.32 -22.83
N GLY A 3 -1.27 20.08 -22.74
CA GLY A 3 -1.50 21.04 -21.67
C GLY A 3 -1.72 20.34 -20.33
N LYS A 4 -0.88 20.63 -19.34
CA LYS A 4 -1.11 20.23 -17.95
C LYS A 4 -2.35 20.98 -17.44
N GLN A 5 -3.47 20.27 -17.22
CA GLN A 5 -4.73 20.85 -16.76
C GLN A 5 -4.65 21.32 -15.30
N ALA A 6 -5.41 22.37 -15.00
CA ALA A 6 -5.44 23.08 -13.72
C ALA A 6 -6.15 22.26 -12.61
N VAL A 7 -5.40 21.45 -11.87
CA VAL A 7 -5.87 20.78 -10.63
C VAL A 7 -5.90 21.72 -9.40
N SER A 8 -5.61 23.01 -9.59
CA SER A 8 -5.13 23.92 -8.54
C SER A 8 -6.19 24.36 -7.50
N ALA A 9 -7.44 24.61 -7.91
CA ALA A 9 -8.49 25.05 -6.99
C ALA A 9 -9.21 23.88 -6.31
N SER A 10 -9.49 22.79 -7.05
CA SER A 10 -10.14 21.59 -6.53
C SER A 10 -9.26 20.85 -5.52
N GLY A 11 -7.93 20.88 -5.68
CA GLY A 11 -7.00 20.26 -4.73
C GLY A 11 -7.09 20.83 -3.32
N LYS A 12 -7.16 22.16 -3.18
CA LYS A 12 -7.25 22.83 -1.86
C LYS A 12 -8.55 22.51 -1.11
N TRP A 13 -9.64 22.37 -1.85
CA TRP A 13 -10.93 21.98 -1.26
C TRP A 13 -10.91 20.52 -0.78
N LEU A 14 -10.32 19.61 -1.56
CA LEU A 14 -10.11 18.22 -1.16
C LEU A 14 -9.21 18.11 0.08
N ASP A 15 -8.18 18.94 0.19
CA ASP A 15 -7.32 18.98 1.38
C ASP A 15 -8.06 19.44 2.63
N GLY A 16 -9.02 20.35 2.48
CA GLY A 16 -9.94 20.73 3.57
C GLY A 16 -10.78 19.56 4.07
N ILE A 17 -11.37 18.77 3.15
CA ILE A 17 -12.16 17.58 3.50
C ILE A 17 -11.28 16.51 4.14
N ARG A 18 -10.09 16.26 3.60
CA ARG A 18 -9.12 15.31 4.16
C ARG A 18 -8.73 15.67 5.58
N LYS A 19 -8.44 16.96 5.84
CA LYS A 19 -8.12 17.46 7.18
C LYS A 19 -9.29 17.30 8.14
N TRP A 20 -10.52 17.57 7.69
CA TRP A 20 -11.73 17.36 8.50
C TRP A 20 -11.90 15.88 8.88
N TYR A 21 -11.79 14.96 7.91
CA TYR A 21 -11.91 13.52 8.14
C TYR A 21 -10.82 13.00 9.07
N TYR A 22 -9.57 13.47 8.91
CA TYR A 22 -8.47 13.12 9.78
C TYR A 22 -8.76 13.45 11.26
N ASN A 23 -9.34 14.63 11.53
CA ASN A 23 -9.71 15.02 12.89
C ASN A 23 -10.93 14.25 13.43
N ALA A 24 -11.81 13.79 12.54
CA ALA A 24 -12.99 13.00 12.90
C ALA A 24 -12.64 11.54 13.28
N ALA A 25 -11.58 10.97 12.69
CA ALA A 25 -11.16 9.59 12.92
C ALA A 25 -10.71 9.28 14.37
N GLY A 26 -10.38 10.29 15.17
CA GLY A 26 -10.22 10.17 16.63
C GLY A 26 -8.90 9.55 17.12
N PHE A 27 -8.10 8.93 16.26
CA PHE A 27 -6.78 8.38 16.63
C PHE A 27 -5.77 9.46 17.06
N ASN A 28 -5.97 10.71 16.60
CA ASN A 28 -5.24 11.89 17.05
C ASN A 28 -5.35 12.11 18.57
N LYS A 29 -6.51 11.79 19.17
CA LYS A 29 -6.76 11.92 20.63
C LYS A 29 -5.99 10.89 21.47
N LEU A 30 -5.55 9.80 20.84
CA LEU A 30 -4.72 8.75 21.46
C LEU A 30 -3.23 8.94 21.18
N GLY A 31 -2.87 9.95 20.38
CA GLY A 31 -1.49 10.22 19.96
C GLY A 31 -0.92 9.12 19.06
N LEU A 32 -1.77 8.46 18.26
CA LEU A 32 -1.35 7.50 17.24
C LEU A 32 -0.95 8.22 15.95
N MET A 33 -0.08 7.58 15.17
CA MET A 33 0.18 7.96 13.78
C MET A 33 -0.73 7.20 12.81
N ARG A 34 -0.84 7.70 11.58
CA ARG A 34 -1.65 7.06 10.52
C ARG A 34 -1.24 5.60 10.28
N ASP A 35 0.07 5.34 10.20
CA ASP A 35 0.63 4.00 9.97
C ASP A 35 0.38 3.03 11.13
N ASP A 36 0.04 3.52 12.32
CA ASP A 36 -0.27 2.66 13.48
C ASP A 36 -1.71 2.11 13.39
N THR A 37 -2.57 2.70 12.54
CA THR A 37 -3.99 2.33 12.40
C THR A 37 -4.28 1.40 11.22
N ILE A 38 -3.26 1.05 10.43
CA ILE A 38 -3.39 0.11 9.32
C ILE A 38 -3.64 -1.30 9.84
N TYR A 39 -4.45 -2.07 9.12
CA TYR A 39 -4.66 -3.48 9.45
C TYR A 39 -3.39 -4.29 9.16
N GLU A 40 -2.96 -5.10 10.10
CA GLU A 40 -1.74 -5.92 9.98
C GLU A 40 -2.01 -7.20 9.15
N ASP A 41 -1.96 -7.07 7.83
CA ASP A 41 -1.87 -8.19 6.90
C ASP A 41 -0.43 -8.72 6.78
N GLU A 42 -0.20 -9.77 5.97
CA GLU A 42 1.13 -10.37 5.82
C GLU A 42 2.15 -9.38 5.22
N ASP A 43 1.72 -8.49 4.34
CA ASP A 43 2.58 -7.48 3.71
C ASP A 43 3.00 -6.39 4.72
N VAL A 44 2.06 -5.91 5.55
CA VAL A 44 2.31 -4.96 6.63
C VAL A 44 3.19 -5.60 7.71
N LYS A 45 2.98 -6.86 8.07
CA LYS A 45 3.86 -7.57 9.02
C LYS A 45 5.29 -7.66 8.49
N GLU A 46 5.47 -7.96 7.21
CA GLU A 46 6.78 -7.97 6.60
C GLU A 46 7.43 -6.58 6.60
N ALA A 47 6.66 -5.52 6.32
CA ALA A 47 7.12 -4.14 6.40
C ALA A 47 7.55 -3.74 7.81
N ILE A 48 6.76 -4.09 8.84
CA ILE A 48 7.10 -3.85 10.25
C ILE A 48 8.39 -4.59 10.64
N ARG A 49 8.59 -5.83 10.17
CA ARG A 49 9.80 -6.61 10.44
C ARG A 49 11.07 -5.94 9.89
N ARG A 50 10.93 -5.19 8.80
CA ARG A 50 12.06 -4.58 8.09
C ARG A 50 12.34 -3.14 8.56
N LEU A 51 11.51 -2.59 9.44
CA LEU A 51 11.68 -1.27 10.05
C LEU A 51 12.91 -1.27 11.00
N PRO A 52 13.71 -0.19 11.06
CA PRO A 52 14.79 -0.11 12.01
C PRO A 52 14.26 -0.06 13.45
N GLU A 53 15.07 -0.56 14.38
CA GLU A 53 14.67 -0.85 15.75
C GLU A 53 14.14 0.37 16.52
N ASN A 54 14.75 1.54 16.31
CA ASN A 54 14.31 2.79 16.93
C ASN A 54 12.85 3.13 16.56
N LEU A 55 12.50 3.03 15.28
CA LEU A 55 11.17 3.36 14.77
C LEU A 55 10.14 2.29 15.14
N TYR A 56 10.56 1.03 15.20
CA TYR A 56 9.72 -0.06 15.71
C TYR A 56 9.37 0.16 17.19
N ASN A 57 10.35 0.52 18.02
CA ASN A 57 10.15 0.79 19.43
C ASN A 57 9.22 2.00 19.65
N ASP A 58 9.37 3.06 18.86
CA ASP A 58 8.49 4.22 18.89
C ASP A 58 7.04 3.87 18.53
N ARG A 59 6.84 3.07 17.47
CA ARG A 59 5.52 2.53 17.09
C ARG A 59 4.92 1.74 18.25
N MET A 60 5.69 0.82 18.83
CA MET A 60 5.20 -0.01 19.94
C MET A 60 4.87 0.81 21.19
N PHE A 61 5.63 1.85 21.48
CA PHE A 61 5.34 2.76 22.59
C PHE A 61 4.02 3.50 22.38
N ARG A 62 3.77 4.05 21.18
CA ARG A 62 2.50 4.73 20.85
C ARG A 62 1.31 3.79 20.97
N ILE A 63 1.41 2.56 20.46
CA ILE A 63 0.34 1.56 20.52
C ILE A 63 0.04 1.19 21.98
N LYS A 64 1.06 0.91 22.80
CA LYS A 64 0.89 0.60 24.23
C LYS A 64 0.21 1.74 24.99
N ARG A 65 0.61 2.98 24.72
CA ARG A 65 -0.03 4.17 25.30
C ARG A 65 -1.51 4.28 24.89
N ALA A 66 -1.81 4.07 23.61
CA ALA A 66 -3.18 4.12 23.11
C ALA A 66 -4.07 3.04 23.73
N LEU A 67 -3.54 1.83 23.92
CA LEU A 67 -4.23 0.74 24.61
C LEU A 67 -4.52 1.10 26.07
N ASP A 68 -3.53 1.62 26.81
CA ASP A 68 -3.72 2.04 28.20
C ASP A 68 -4.80 3.12 28.35
N LEU A 69 -4.79 4.13 27.46
CA LEU A 69 -5.80 5.18 27.43
C LEU A 69 -7.19 4.64 27.10
N THR A 70 -7.27 3.70 26.15
CA THR A 70 -8.54 3.07 25.73
C THR A 70 -9.12 2.25 26.88
N MET A 71 -8.29 1.49 27.59
CA MET A 71 -8.71 0.71 28.76
C MET A 71 -9.24 1.61 29.88
N LYS A 72 -8.67 2.81 30.05
CA LYS A 72 -9.12 3.80 31.04
C LYS A 72 -10.27 4.67 30.56
N HIS A 73 -10.68 4.55 29.28
CA HIS A 73 -11.60 5.47 28.61
C HIS A 73 -11.19 6.95 28.76
N GLN A 74 -9.89 7.22 28.72
CA GLN A 74 -9.30 8.56 28.84
C GLN A 74 -8.73 9.04 27.51
N ILE A 75 -8.61 10.36 27.37
CA ILE A 75 -8.02 11.01 26.21
C ILE A 75 -6.71 11.69 26.60
N LEU A 76 -5.78 11.79 25.65
CA LEU A 76 -4.53 12.52 25.85
C LEU A 76 -4.82 14.03 25.99
N PRO A 77 -3.99 14.81 26.71
CA PRO A 77 -4.07 16.27 26.68
C PRO A 77 -3.99 16.82 25.25
N LYS A 78 -4.71 17.91 24.97
CA LYS A 78 -4.91 18.43 23.60
C LYS A 78 -3.61 18.91 22.95
N GLU A 79 -2.64 19.32 23.75
CA GLU A 79 -1.31 19.74 23.33
C GLU A 79 -0.49 18.59 22.74
N GLN A 80 -0.78 17.36 23.16
CA GLN A 80 -0.08 16.14 22.75
C GLN A 80 -0.77 15.40 21.60
N TRP A 81 -1.87 15.93 21.05
CA TRP A 81 -2.57 15.30 19.94
C TRP A 81 -1.76 15.40 18.65
N THR A 82 -1.72 14.31 17.89
CA THR A 82 -1.04 14.26 16.59
C THR A 82 -1.67 15.27 15.63
N LYS A 83 -0.89 16.22 15.13
CA LYS A 83 -1.38 17.24 14.19
C LYS A 83 -1.37 16.71 12.75
N TYR A 84 -2.32 17.16 11.95
CA TYR A 84 -2.42 16.76 10.54
C TYR A 84 -1.15 17.09 9.73
N GLU A 85 -0.52 18.25 10.01
CA GLU A 85 0.68 18.71 9.33
C GLU A 85 1.90 17.82 9.62
N GLU A 86 2.01 17.30 10.85
CA GLU A 86 3.10 16.41 11.25
C GLU A 86 3.06 15.09 10.46
N VAL A 87 1.87 14.61 10.08
CA VAL A 87 1.72 13.36 9.29
C VAL A 87 1.80 13.59 7.77
N ILE A 88 1.98 14.84 7.33
CA ILE A 88 2.29 15.17 5.92
C ILE A 88 3.79 15.44 5.78
N VAL A 89 4.40 16.09 6.77
CA VAL A 89 5.80 16.50 6.74
C VAL A 89 6.74 15.34 7.03
N VAL A 90 6.33 14.35 7.82
CA VAL A 90 7.00 13.04 7.80
C VAL A 90 6.60 12.41 6.46
N PRO A 91 7.49 12.40 5.45
CA PRO A 91 7.20 11.72 4.20
C PRO A 91 6.92 10.26 4.55
N PRO A 92 6.20 9.51 3.72
CA PRO A 92 5.86 8.12 4.02
C PRO A 92 7.12 7.23 3.88
N LEU A 93 8.05 7.39 4.81
CA LEU A 93 9.32 6.70 4.90
C LEU A 93 9.21 5.43 5.75
N HIS A 94 8.04 5.15 6.34
CA HIS A 94 7.86 3.97 7.21
C HIS A 94 6.99 2.88 6.62
N SER A 95 6.02 3.20 5.75
CA SER A 95 5.12 2.20 5.15
C SER A 95 5.07 2.31 3.62
N ALA A 96 4.74 3.47 3.03
CA ALA A 96 4.52 3.54 1.58
C ALA A 96 5.79 3.33 0.74
N SER A 97 6.95 3.88 1.14
CA SER A 97 8.21 3.56 0.45
C SER A 97 8.60 2.07 0.55
N TYR A 98 8.09 1.38 1.57
CA TYR A 98 8.36 -0.04 1.83
C TYR A 98 7.38 -0.98 1.14
N LEU A 99 6.11 -0.57 1.08
CA LEU A 99 5.02 -1.26 0.42
C LEU A 99 5.10 -1.08 -1.11
N ASP A 100 5.51 0.09 -1.62
CA ASP A 100 5.67 0.34 -3.06
C ASP A 100 6.83 -0.44 -3.69
N GLU A 101 7.87 -0.79 -2.90
CA GLU A 101 8.97 -1.62 -3.38
C GLU A 101 8.52 -3.05 -3.75
N LYS A 102 7.38 -3.53 -3.23
CA LYS A 102 6.88 -4.90 -3.48
C LYS A 102 5.42 -5.05 -3.94
N ILE A 103 4.57 -4.03 -3.83
CA ILE A 103 3.23 -4.01 -4.47
C ILE A 103 3.35 -3.60 -5.97
N SER A 104 4.53 -3.76 -6.56
CA SER A 104 4.70 -3.95 -8.00
C SER A 104 4.72 -5.47 -8.30
N PRO A 105 3.59 -6.19 -8.33
CA PRO A 105 3.59 -7.56 -8.80
C PRO A 105 3.81 -7.54 -10.33
N LEU A 106 4.62 -8.44 -10.87
CA LEU A 106 4.71 -8.70 -12.33
C LEU A 106 5.33 -7.58 -13.19
N SER A 107 6.62 -7.29 -12.98
CA SER A 107 7.51 -6.95 -14.10
C SER A 107 8.71 -7.90 -14.15
N GLY A 108 8.47 -9.20 -14.00
CA GLY A 108 9.31 -10.15 -14.75
C GLY A 108 9.09 -9.86 -16.25
N PRO A 109 10.09 -10.06 -17.13
CA PRO A 109 9.84 -10.05 -18.57
C PRO A 109 8.61 -10.94 -18.85
N PRO A 110 7.69 -10.54 -19.74
CA PRO A 110 6.49 -11.33 -19.98
C PRO A 110 6.90 -12.76 -20.31
N ASP A 111 6.45 -13.73 -19.49
CA ASP A 111 6.68 -15.15 -19.73
C ASP A 111 6.08 -15.48 -21.11
N PRO A 112 6.89 -15.84 -22.13
CA PRO A 112 6.40 -15.98 -23.51
C PRO A 112 5.39 -17.13 -23.69
N LYS A 113 5.19 -17.93 -22.63
CA LYS A 113 4.38 -19.16 -22.64
C LYS A 113 3.02 -19.01 -21.93
N LYS A 114 2.77 -17.91 -21.21
CA LYS A 114 1.47 -17.67 -20.56
C LYS A 114 0.46 -16.90 -21.42
N SER A 115 0.85 -16.43 -22.60
CA SER A 115 0.01 -15.57 -23.45
C SER A 115 -0.70 -16.27 -24.62
N PHE A 116 -0.78 -17.60 -24.66
CA PHE A 116 -1.37 -18.28 -25.83
C PHE A 116 -2.67 -19.05 -25.55
N CYS A 117 -2.89 -19.53 -24.32
CA CYS A 117 -4.03 -20.39 -24.02
C CYS A 117 -5.19 -19.71 -23.28
N GLU A 118 -4.98 -18.52 -22.73
CA GLU A 118 -6.00 -17.83 -21.91
C GLU A 118 -6.92 -16.91 -22.73
N ALA A 119 -6.68 -16.79 -24.04
CA ALA A 119 -7.41 -15.89 -24.94
C ALA A 119 -8.46 -16.57 -25.85
N ASN A 120 -8.78 -17.85 -25.68
CA ASN A 120 -9.78 -18.54 -26.52
C ASN A 120 -10.83 -19.27 -25.67
N SER A 121 -12.07 -18.78 -25.70
CA SER A 121 -13.22 -19.28 -24.93
C SER A 121 -13.81 -20.62 -25.41
N HIS A 122 -13.09 -21.41 -26.21
CA HIS A 122 -13.58 -22.70 -26.71
C HIS A 122 -12.53 -23.83 -26.53
N PRO A 123 -12.85 -24.89 -25.76
CA PRO A 123 -11.86 -25.84 -25.24
C PRO A 123 -11.44 -26.96 -26.21
N LEU A 124 -11.92 -26.98 -27.46
CA LEU A 124 -11.70 -28.15 -28.35
C LEU A 124 -10.55 -28.01 -29.37
N ASN A 125 -9.95 -26.84 -29.54
CA ASN A 125 -8.87 -26.65 -30.53
C ASN A 125 -7.43 -26.70 -29.95
N CYS A 126 -7.27 -26.96 -28.65
CA CYS A 126 -5.95 -26.90 -28.01
C CYS A 126 -5.13 -28.19 -28.13
N ILE A 127 -5.74 -29.30 -28.56
CA ILE A 127 -5.07 -30.61 -28.64
C ILE A 127 -4.43 -30.83 -30.03
N GLU A 128 -4.97 -30.23 -31.09
CA GLU A 128 -4.61 -30.56 -32.48
C GLU A 128 -3.31 -29.91 -32.99
N THR A 129 -2.83 -28.86 -32.31
CA THR A 129 -1.57 -28.19 -32.69
C THR A 129 -0.33 -28.79 -32.03
N ARG A 130 -0.49 -29.73 -31.10
CA ARG A 130 0.64 -30.40 -30.42
C ARG A 130 1.26 -31.54 -31.25
N GLN A 131 0.55 -32.09 -32.24
CA GLN A 131 1.04 -33.24 -33.03
C GLN A 131 1.68 -32.91 -34.39
N ARG A 132 1.74 -31.64 -34.85
CA ARG A 132 2.23 -31.32 -36.21
C ARG A 132 3.56 -30.57 -36.31
N LYS A 133 4.40 -30.56 -35.27
CA LYS A 133 5.74 -29.92 -35.34
C LYS A 133 6.93 -30.81 -34.96
N ILE A 134 6.74 -32.13 -34.89
CA ILE A 134 7.83 -33.11 -34.75
C ILE A 134 7.69 -34.23 -35.79
N SER A 135 7.37 -33.89 -37.03
CA SER A 135 7.72 -34.72 -38.19
C SER A 135 7.51 -33.88 -39.44
N THR A 136 8.58 -33.25 -39.93
CA THR A 136 8.86 -33.03 -41.35
C THR A 136 10.08 -32.12 -41.51
N LEU A 137 11.06 -32.67 -42.23
CA LEU A 137 12.04 -31.97 -43.07
C LEU A 137 13.38 -31.55 -42.45
N ASN A 138 14.24 -32.56 -42.29
CA ASN A 138 15.54 -32.72 -42.97
C ASN A 138 16.20 -31.46 -43.56
N ARG A 139 17.43 -31.18 -43.10
CA ARG A 139 18.53 -30.76 -43.99
C ARG A 139 19.91 -31.09 -43.38
N ILE A 140 20.54 -32.10 -44.01
CA ILE A 140 21.93 -32.61 -43.92
C ILE A 140 22.23 -33.52 -42.72
#